data_AF-T0LRU3-F1
#
_entry.id   AF-T0LRU3-F1
#
_cell.length_a   1.000
_cell.length_b   1.000
_cell.length_c   1.000
_cell.angle_alpha   90.00
_cell.angle_beta   90.00
_cell.angle_gamma   90.00
#
_symmetry.space_group_name_H-M   'P 1'
#
loop_
_entity.id
_entity.type
_entity.pdbx_description
1 polymer ?
#
loop_
_entity_poly.entity_id
_entity_poly.type
_entity_poly.pdbx_seq_one_letter_code
_entity_poly.pdbx_strand_id
1 'polypeptide(L)'
;MKLTRRWLDNIGKNVVFHGESGECLRKSTVTVNTMCDHSLSRNTECERIALDKLNKFRISRKIVAHLSNFNNVESIQNPTFKSEMLPQHMLLSCEKMENSWGKVNPPIRDEKIRQKNFQAYLDGKIDVLSSDHAPHTEKDKGELRYAKSGMIGVETRVPLILALLRKKIVPLSIFAKTCIENPPSLFGIKKGLVEKGYQADFFTVDFSSTQRISEERLHSKNPATPFHGFEAIFPNDVILGGEIALQGRELIEDHFGKYMPLKKSKMV
;
A
#
# COMPACT_ATOMS: atom_id res chain seq x y z
N MET A 1 -25.58 -12.18 10.91
CA MET A 1 -24.77 -10.95 11.13
C MET A 1 -24.46 -10.63 12.60
N LYS A 2 -25.42 -10.63 13.55
CA LYS A 2 -25.14 -10.26 14.96
C LYS A 2 -24.10 -11.17 15.66
N LEU A 3 -24.17 -12.48 15.45
CA LEU A 3 -23.22 -13.45 16.03
C LEU A 3 -21.80 -13.29 15.47
N THR A 4 -21.68 -13.17 14.14
CA THR A 4 -20.40 -12.89 13.45
C THR A 4 -19.76 -11.59 13.95
N ARG A 5 -20.55 -10.53 14.12
CA ARG A 5 -20.08 -9.24 14.63
C ARG A 5 -19.56 -9.35 16.07
N ARG A 6 -20.34 -9.95 16.98
CA ARG A 6 -19.91 -10.16 18.37
C ARG A 6 -18.62 -11.00 18.43
N TRP A 7 -18.51 -12.01 17.58
CA TRP A 7 -17.29 -12.80 17.48
C TRP A 7 -16.09 -11.97 17.01
N LEU A 8 -16.24 -11.17 15.94
CA LEU A 8 -15.18 -10.29 15.44
C LEU A 8 -14.71 -9.24 16.45
N ASP A 9 -15.62 -8.70 17.26
CA ASP A 9 -15.22 -7.79 18.36
C ASP A 9 -14.50 -8.54 19.48
N ASN A 10 -14.91 -9.77 19.80
CA ASN A 10 -14.36 -10.54 20.90
C ASN A 10 -12.99 -11.16 20.61
N ILE A 11 -12.61 -11.37 19.35
CA ILE A 11 -11.29 -11.92 19.01
C ILE A 11 -10.15 -10.92 19.30
N GLY A 12 -10.44 -9.62 19.38
CA GLY A 12 -9.43 -8.59 19.66
C GLY A 12 -8.33 -8.52 18.59
N LYS A 13 -8.70 -8.75 17.33
CA LYS A 13 -7.82 -8.71 16.15
C LYS A 13 -8.32 -7.66 15.17
N ASN A 14 -7.41 -7.13 14.34
CA ASN A 14 -7.81 -6.26 13.24
C ASN A 14 -8.54 -7.07 12.19
N VAL A 15 -9.63 -6.50 11.66
CA VAL A 15 -10.34 -7.06 10.51
C VAL A 15 -10.05 -6.17 9.32
N VAL A 16 -9.41 -6.75 8.31
CA VAL A 16 -9.03 -6.07 7.08
C VAL A 16 -10.09 -6.31 6.02
N PHE A 17 -10.51 -5.26 5.32
CA PHE A 17 -11.52 -5.34 4.28
C PHE A 17 -10.95 -4.83 2.96
N HIS A 18 -11.20 -5.59 1.89
CA HIS A 18 -11.15 -5.06 0.53
C HIS A 18 -12.41 -4.21 0.31
N GLY A 19 -12.23 -2.92 0.06
CA GLY A 19 -13.28 -1.91 0.13
C GLY A 19 -14.14 -1.73 -1.12
N GLU A 20 -14.48 -2.76 -1.90
CA GLU A 20 -15.34 -2.63 -3.09
C GLU A 20 -16.65 -3.44 -2.97
N SER A 21 -17.78 -2.84 -3.34
CA SER A 21 -19.09 -3.51 -3.30
C SER A 21 -19.24 -4.46 -4.49
N GLY A 22 -19.17 -5.77 -4.23
CA GLY A 22 -19.35 -6.80 -5.27
C GLY A 22 -20.68 -6.72 -6.02
N GLU A 23 -21.76 -6.24 -5.38
CA GLU A 23 -23.03 -6.00 -6.06
C GLU A 23 -22.96 -4.84 -7.07
N CYS A 24 -22.23 -3.78 -6.72
CA CYS A 24 -21.99 -2.66 -7.63
C CYS A 24 -21.11 -3.08 -8.80
N LEU A 25 -20.03 -3.81 -8.52
CA LEU A 25 -19.10 -4.30 -9.54
C LEU A 25 -19.80 -5.20 -10.58
N ARG A 26 -20.73 -6.06 -10.16
CA ARG A 26 -21.50 -6.92 -11.09
C ARG A 26 -22.42 -6.15 -12.04
N LYS A 27 -22.74 -4.89 -11.76
CA LYS A 27 -23.57 -4.03 -12.63
C LYS A 27 -22.74 -3.32 -13.70
N SER A 28 -21.42 -3.42 -13.64
CA SER A 28 -20.54 -2.78 -14.62
C SER A 28 -20.69 -3.43 -15.99
N THR A 29 -20.90 -2.59 -17.01
CA THR A 29 -21.00 -2.99 -18.42
C THR A 29 -19.82 -2.48 -19.25
N VAL A 30 -18.83 -1.85 -18.61
CA VAL A 30 -17.68 -1.23 -19.28
C VAL A 30 -16.76 -2.31 -19.85
N THR A 31 -16.45 -2.20 -21.14
CA THR A 31 -15.42 -3.02 -21.77
C THR A 31 -14.05 -2.37 -21.52
N VAL A 32 -13.10 -3.15 -20.98
CA VAL A 32 -11.78 -2.65 -20.59
C VAL A 32 -10.82 -2.73 -21.77
N ASN A 33 -10.54 -1.59 -22.41
CA ASN A 33 -9.52 -1.46 -23.46
C ASN A 33 -8.35 -0.58 -23.02
N THR A 34 -8.58 0.36 -22.12
CA THR A 34 -7.57 1.25 -21.53
C THR A 34 -7.53 1.13 -20.00
N MET A 35 -6.49 1.68 -19.38
CA MET A 35 -6.39 1.75 -17.93
C MET A 35 -7.52 2.58 -17.30
N CYS A 36 -7.98 3.62 -17.99
CA CYS A 36 -9.13 4.40 -17.52
C CYS A 36 -10.45 3.65 -17.71
N ASP A 37 -10.61 2.81 -18.74
CA ASP A 37 -11.75 1.90 -18.82
C ASP A 37 -11.75 0.92 -17.65
N HIS A 38 -10.58 0.41 -17.24
CA HIS A 38 -10.47 -0.43 -16.03
C HIS A 38 -10.92 0.36 -14.79
N SER A 39 -10.51 1.62 -14.65
CA SER A 39 -10.97 2.52 -13.58
C SER A 39 -12.51 2.69 -13.58
N LEU A 40 -13.11 2.93 -14.76
CA LEU A 40 -14.55 3.08 -14.92
C LEU A 40 -15.31 1.77 -14.69
N SER A 41 -14.73 0.64 -15.10
CA SER A 41 -15.33 -0.69 -14.90
C SER A 41 -15.47 -1.06 -13.43
N ARG A 42 -14.63 -0.46 -12.58
CA ARG A 42 -14.64 -0.60 -11.11
C ARG A 42 -14.74 0.79 -10.47
N ASN A 43 -15.78 1.53 -10.85
CA ASN A 43 -15.91 2.94 -10.50
C ASN A 43 -15.82 3.22 -8.98
N THR A 44 -15.55 4.47 -8.64
CA THR A 44 -15.40 4.92 -7.24
C THR A 44 -16.66 4.78 -6.40
N GLU A 45 -17.83 4.68 -7.04
CA GLU A 45 -19.11 4.46 -6.36
C GLU A 45 -19.18 3.07 -5.72
N CYS A 46 -18.60 2.05 -6.37
CA CYS A 46 -18.51 0.71 -5.79
C CYS A 46 -17.66 0.70 -4.50
N GLU A 47 -16.58 1.49 -4.47
CA GLU A 47 -15.76 1.67 -3.27
C GLU A 47 -16.56 2.42 -2.18
N ARG A 48 -17.22 3.52 -2.55
CA ARG A 48 -18.07 4.31 -1.63
C ARG A 48 -19.17 3.48 -0.96
N ILE A 49 -19.90 2.68 -1.73
CA ILE A 49 -20.99 1.83 -1.21
C ILE A 49 -20.47 0.82 -0.17
N ALA A 50 -19.30 0.22 -0.42
CA ALA A 50 -18.69 -0.70 0.55
C ALA A 50 -18.26 0.05 1.81
N LEU A 51 -17.65 1.21 1.66
CA LEU A 51 -17.22 2.06 2.76
C LEU A 51 -18.38 2.55 3.63
N ASP A 52 -19.50 2.95 3.04
CA ASP A 52 -20.73 3.29 3.78
C ASP A 52 -21.23 2.12 4.62
N LYS A 53 -21.21 0.91 4.07
CA LYS A 53 -21.58 -0.32 4.78
C LYS A 53 -20.60 -0.60 5.92
N LEU A 54 -19.30 -0.47 5.69
CA LEU A 54 -18.26 -0.68 6.70
C LEU A 54 -18.29 0.37 7.81
N ASN A 55 -18.64 1.62 7.50
CA ASN A 55 -18.81 2.67 8.50
C ASN A 55 -19.95 2.32 9.48
N LYS A 56 -21.09 1.87 8.94
CA LYS A 56 -22.24 1.39 9.72
C LYS A 56 -21.97 0.06 10.44
N PHE A 57 -21.02 -0.73 9.94
CA PHE A 57 -20.60 -1.98 10.58
C PHE A 57 -19.74 -1.69 11.81
N ARG A 58 -20.38 -1.69 12.98
CA ARG A 58 -19.77 -1.36 14.28
C ARG A 58 -18.90 -2.50 14.82
N ILE A 59 -17.70 -2.64 14.28
CA ILE A 59 -16.62 -3.43 14.88
C ILE A 59 -15.48 -2.50 15.31
N SER A 60 -14.79 -2.86 16.38
CA SER A 60 -13.83 -2.02 17.10
C SER A 60 -12.46 -1.87 16.41
N ARG A 61 -12.13 -2.70 15.42
CA ARG A 61 -10.82 -2.71 14.75
C ARG A 61 -10.97 -2.98 13.26
N LYS A 62 -11.17 -1.90 12.49
CA LYS A 62 -11.35 -1.96 11.03
C LYS A 62 -10.15 -1.40 10.33
N ILE A 63 -9.66 -2.11 9.33
CA ILE A 63 -8.72 -1.59 8.36
C ILE A 63 -9.36 -1.75 6.99
N VAL A 64 -9.42 -0.68 6.21
CA VAL A 64 -9.72 -0.82 4.78
C VAL A 64 -8.42 -0.80 4.02
N ALA A 65 -8.16 -1.92 3.36
CA ALA A 65 -6.98 -2.11 2.56
C ALA A 65 -7.03 -1.24 1.30
N HIS A 66 -5.85 -0.87 0.80
CA HIS A 66 -5.61 -0.36 -0.55
C HIS A 66 -6.71 0.57 -1.10
N LEU A 67 -7.07 1.63 -0.36
CA LEU A 67 -8.02 2.63 -0.83
C LEU A 67 -7.51 3.24 -2.13
N SER A 68 -8.41 3.47 -3.08
CA SER A 68 -8.08 4.11 -4.36
C SER A 68 -8.71 5.48 -4.53
N ASN A 69 -9.68 5.83 -3.68
CA ASN A 69 -10.29 7.15 -3.64
C ASN A 69 -10.56 7.58 -2.19
N PHE A 70 -9.66 8.39 -1.64
CA PHE A 70 -9.76 8.86 -0.25
C PHE A 70 -11.03 9.70 0.03
N ASN A 71 -11.59 10.37 -0.98
CA ASN A 71 -12.81 11.17 -0.79
C ASN A 71 -13.99 10.33 -0.26
N ASN A 72 -13.99 9.02 -0.49
CA ASN A 72 -15.02 8.13 0.00
C ASN A 72 -14.91 7.84 1.52
N VAL A 73 -13.76 8.14 2.14
CA VAL A 73 -13.53 7.95 3.59
C VAL A 73 -13.45 9.26 4.36
N GLU A 74 -13.40 10.43 3.71
CA GLU A 74 -13.31 11.74 4.38
C GLU A 74 -14.49 11.99 5.34
N SER A 75 -15.66 11.43 5.06
CA SER A 75 -16.86 11.52 5.90
C SER A 75 -16.93 10.46 7.02
N ILE A 76 -15.97 9.53 7.08
CA ILE A 76 -15.94 8.47 8.08
C ILE A 76 -15.39 9.04 9.39
N GLN A 77 -16.29 9.55 10.22
CA GLN A 77 -15.98 10.01 11.59
C GLN A 77 -15.88 8.84 12.55
N ASN A 78 -14.95 7.92 12.33
CA ASN A 78 -14.76 6.77 13.20
C ASN A 78 -13.28 6.53 13.56
N PRO A 79 -12.87 6.74 14.82
CA PRO A 79 -11.47 6.57 15.22
C PRO A 79 -10.97 5.12 15.09
N THR A 80 -11.88 4.14 15.02
CA THR A 80 -11.55 2.72 14.84
C THR A 80 -11.36 2.29 13.39
N PHE A 81 -11.57 3.22 12.45
CA PHE A 81 -11.42 2.98 11.02
C PHE A 81 -10.02 3.42 10.58
N LYS A 82 -9.19 2.45 10.21
CA LYS A 82 -7.85 2.66 9.70
C LYS A 82 -7.82 2.52 8.19
N SER A 83 -7.04 3.39 7.56
CA SER A 83 -6.92 3.49 6.11
C SER A 83 -5.54 3.05 5.64
N GLU A 84 -5.53 2.20 4.63
CA GLU A 84 -4.32 1.82 3.90
C GLU A 84 -4.37 2.43 2.50
N MET A 85 -3.28 3.08 2.09
CA MET A 85 -3.09 3.62 0.75
C MET A 85 -1.84 3.00 0.14
N LEU A 86 -1.74 3.02 -1.18
CA LEU A 86 -0.60 2.47 -1.93
C LEU A 86 0.04 3.56 -2.80
N PRO A 87 1.37 3.55 -3.03
CA PRO A 87 2.04 4.49 -3.91
C PRO A 87 1.38 4.61 -5.29
N GLN A 88 0.93 3.51 -5.89
CA GLN A 88 0.28 3.52 -7.20
C GLN A 88 -1.01 4.35 -7.25
N HIS A 89 -1.76 4.47 -6.14
CA HIS A 89 -2.96 5.30 -6.08
C HIS A 89 -2.69 6.79 -5.85
N MET A 90 -1.45 7.14 -5.52
CA MET A 90 -1.03 8.50 -5.21
C MET A 90 0.02 9.05 -6.17
N LEU A 91 0.62 8.20 -7.02
CA LEU A 91 1.70 8.59 -7.92
C LEU A 91 1.38 8.30 -9.39
N LEU A 92 0.49 7.35 -9.68
CA LEU A 92 0.13 6.95 -11.04
C LEU A 92 -1.30 7.40 -11.38
N SER A 93 -1.51 7.82 -12.63
CA SER A 93 -2.83 8.11 -13.19
C SER A 93 -3.13 7.12 -14.31
N CYS A 94 -4.39 6.67 -14.42
CA CYS A 94 -4.84 5.83 -15.51
C CYS A 94 -4.63 6.48 -16.89
N GLU A 95 -4.58 7.81 -16.96
CA GLU A 95 -4.43 8.58 -18.21
C GLU A 95 -3.00 8.55 -18.74
N LYS A 96 -2.02 8.19 -17.89
CA LYS A 96 -0.59 8.19 -18.23
C LYS A 96 -0.03 6.77 -18.34
N MET A 97 -0.90 5.77 -18.44
CA MET A 97 -0.52 4.36 -18.49
C MET A 97 -1.29 3.65 -19.59
N GLU A 98 -0.56 2.95 -20.45
CA GLU A 98 -1.15 2.26 -21.60
C GLU A 98 -1.06 0.74 -21.48
N ASN A 99 -0.14 0.22 -20.65
CA ASN A 99 0.11 -1.21 -20.55
C ASN A 99 -0.63 -1.88 -19.37
N SER A 100 -0.69 -3.21 -19.42
CA SER A 100 -1.37 -4.04 -18.42
C SER A 100 -0.65 -4.10 -17.08
N TRP A 101 0.63 -3.71 -16.98
CA TRP A 101 1.41 -3.74 -15.73
C TRP A 101 0.86 -2.84 -14.64
N GLY A 102 0.11 -1.79 -15.00
CA GLY A 102 -0.64 -0.96 -14.05
C GLY A 102 -2.00 -1.52 -13.60
N LYS A 103 -2.49 -2.62 -14.17
CA LYS A 103 -3.80 -3.18 -13.81
C LYS A 103 -3.78 -3.80 -12.41
N VAL A 104 -4.54 -3.18 -11.50
CA VAL A 104 -4.70 -3.57 -10.08
C VAL A 104 -6.16 -3.43 -9.64
N ASN A 105 -6.53 -3.98 -8.48
CA ASN A 105 -7.87 -3.82 -7.88
C ASN A 105 -7.73 -3.37 -6.41
N PRO A 106 -8.33 -2.25 -5.99
CA PRO A 106 -9.07 -1.31 -6.80
C PRO A 106 -8.17 -0.65 -7.87
N PRO A 107 -8.73 -0.09 -8.95
CA PRO A 107 -7.94 0.38 -10.09
C PRO A 107 -7.20 1.70 -9.77
N ILE A 108 -6.10 1.94 -10.48
CA ILE A 108 -5.47 3.26 -10.53
C ILE A 108 -6.47 4.25 -11.15
N ARG A 109 -6.63 5.42 -10.52
CA ARG A 109 -7.66 6.41 -10.85
C ARG A 109 -7.14 7.50 -11.78
N ASP A 110 -8.03 8.39 -12.19
CA ASP A 110 -7.66 9.57 -12.97
C ASP A 110 -6.72 10.53 -12.20
N GLU A 111 -6.12 11.48 -12.92
CA GLU A 111 -5.16 12.42 -12.35
C GLU A 111 -5.79 13.22 -11.19
N LYS A 112 -7.08 13.59 -11.30
CA LYS A 112 -7.79 14.37 -10.27
C LYS A 112 -7.90 13.61 -8.95
N ILE A 113 -8.30 12.34 -8.98
CA ILE A 113 -8.37 11.50 -7.78
C ILE A 113 -6.97 11.21 -7.25
N ARG A 114 -6.00 10.96 -8.14
CA ARG A 114 -4.60 10.75 -7.75
C ARG A 114 -4.05 11.94 -6.95
N GLN A 115 -4.29 13.17 -7.40
CA GLN A 115 -3.86 14.39 -6.68
C GLN A 115 -4.50 14.46 -5.28
N LYS A 116 -5.79 14.16 -5.19
CA LYS A 116 -6.51 14.16 -3.90
C LYS A 116 -5.99 13.10 -2.94
N ASN A 117 -5.72 11.89 -3.43
CA ASN A 117 -5.11 10.84 -2.62
C ASN A 117 -3.73 11.27 -2.10
N PHE A 118 -2.91 11.86 -2.98
CA PHE A 118 -1.60 12.37 -2.59
C PHE A 118 -1.72 13.49 -1.55
N GLN A 119 -2.64 14.44 -1.73
CA GLN A 119 -2.88 15.48 -0.73
C GLN A 119 -3.36 14.90 0.60
N ALA A 120 -4.28 13.93 0.61
CA ALA A 120 -4.73 13.27 1.83
C ALA A 120 -3.59 12.57 2.59
N TYR A 121 -2.62 12.02 1.85
CA TYR A 121 -1.40 11.47 2.45
C TYR A 121 -0.54 12.56 3.10
N LEU A 122 -0.30 13.68 2.40
CA LEU A 122 0.44 14.82 2.95
C LEU A 122 -0.25 15.44 4.18
N ASP A 123 -1.59 15.46 4.19
CA ASP A 123 -2.41 15.93 5.30
C ASP A 123 -2.41 14.96 6.51
N GLY A 124 -1.75 13.80 6.40
CA GLY A 124 -1.66 12.80 7.47
C GLY A 124 -2.97 12.06 7.74
N LYS A 125 -3.88 12.03 6.76
CA LYS A 125 -5.18 11.34 6.85
C LYS A 125 -5.11 9.83 6.56
N ILE A 126 -3.95 9.34 6.10
CA ILE A 126 -3.69 7.91 5.84
C ILE A 126 -2.97 7.29 7.02
N ASP A 127 -3.41 6.11 7.47
CA ASP A 127 -2.76 5.40 8.59
C ASP A 127 -1.57 4.55 8.13
N VAL A 128 -1.70 3.84 7.01
CA VAL A 128 -0.68 2.89 6.53
C VAL A 128 -0.40 3.13 5.05
N LEU A 129 0.89 3.17 4.70
CA LEU A 129 1.33 3.08 3.33
C LEU A 129 1.89 1.68 3.05
N SER A 130 1.26 0.92 2.16
CA SER A 130 1.66 -0.45 1.79
C SER A 130 1.96 -0.55 0.28
N SER A 131 2.19 -1.75 -0.25
CA SER A 131 2.44 -1.97 -1.69
C SER A 131 1.37 -2.80 -2.40
N ASP A 132 0.59 -3.61 -1.68
CA ASP A 132 -0.24 -4.68 -2.25
C ASP A 132 0.53 -5.52 -3.30
N HIS A 133 1.77 -5.87 -2.97
CA HIS A 133 2.69 -6.55 -3.89
C HIS A 133 2.11 -7.91 -4.32
N ALA A 134 1.77 -8.01 -5.60
CA ALA A 134 1.19 -9.17 -6.24
C ALA A 134 1.84 -9.35 -7.63
N PRO A 135 3.03 -9.99 -7.71
CA PRO A 135 3.76 -10.19 -8.96
C PRO A 135 3.01 -11.15 -9.87
N HIS A 136 3.10 -10.91 -11.17
CA HIS A 136 2.47 -11.71 -12.22
C HIS A 136 3.46 -11.94 -13.35
N THR A 137 3.30 -13.04 -14.09
CA THR A 137 4.14 -13.32 -15.27
C THR A 137 3.70 -12.46 -16.46
N GLU A 138 4.54 -12.35 -17.50
CA GLU A 138 4.13 -11.69 -18.76
C GLU A 138 2.86 -12.31 -19.36
N LYS A 139 2.74 -13.64 -19.29
CA LYS A 139 1.55 -14.39 -19.74
C LYS A 139 0.30 -14.00 -18.95
N ASP A 140 0.43 -13.75 -17.65
CA ASP A 140 -0.68 -13.31 -16.81
C ASP A 140 -1.12 -11.88 -17.13
N LYS A 141 -0.21 -11.04 -17.63
CA LYS A 141 -0.48 -9.63 -17.90
C LYS A 141 -0.93 -9.37 -19.32
N GLY A 142 -0.31 -9.97 -20.33
CA GLY A 142 -0.79 -10.01 -21.73
C GLY A 142 -1.58 -8.77 -22.19
N GLU A 143 -2.69 -9.00 -22.89
CA GLU A 143 -3.64 -7.95 -23.28
C GLU A 143 -4.41 -7.42 -22.06
N LEU A 144 -4.52 -6.10 -21.93
CA LEU A 144 -5.10 -5.41 -20.78
C LEU A 144 -6.49 -5.94 -20.38
N ARG A 145 -7.34 -6.27 -21.35
CA ARG A 145 -8.68 -6.81 -21.11
C ARG A 145 -8.65 -8.09 -20.27
N TYR A 146 -7.73 -9.00 -20.59
CA TYR A 146 -7.60 -10.32 -19.96
C TYR A 146 -6.55 -10.37 -18.85
N ALA A 147 -5.73 -9.32 -18.74
CA ALA A 147 -4.69 -9.18 -17.74
C ALA A 147 -5.20 -9.45 -16.32
N LYS A 148 -4.41 -10.20 -15.54
CA LYS A 148 -4.63 -10.33 -14.10
C LYS A 148 -4.29 -9.03 -13.38
N SER A 149 -5.08 -8.71 -12.35
CA SER A 149 -4.85 -7.57 -11.49
C SER A 149 -3.76 -7.88 -10.46
N GLY A 150 -2.79 -6.98 -10.33
CA GLY A 150 -1.65 -7.07 -9.41
C GLY A 150 -0.42 -6.42 -10.01
N MET A 151 0.44 -5.88 -9.13
CA MET A 151 1.70 -5.26 -9.51
C MET A 151 2.75 -5.46 -8.42
N ILE A 152 4.01 -5.28 -8.77
CA ILE A 152 5.08 -5.24 -7.76
C ILE A 152 5.18 -3.85 -7.11
N GLY A 153 5.41 -3.80 -5.81
CA GLY A 153 5.81 -2.55 -5.14
C GLY A 153 6.55 -2.70 -3.81
N VAL A 154 6.84 -3.92 -3.34
CA VAL A 154 7.46 -4.14 -2.02
C VAL A 154 8.83 -3.46 -1.90
N GLU A 155 9.62 -3.55 -2.97
CA GLU A 155 10.97 -2.99 -3.04
C GLU A 155 10.97 -1.48 -3.32
N THR A 156 10.00 -0.98 -4.11
CA THR A 156 9.96 0.42 -4.57
C THR A 156 9.16 1.34 -3.65
N ARG A 157 8.28 0.82 -2.77
CA ARG A 157 7.42 1.61 -1.87
C ARG A 157 8.21 2.64 -1.06
N VAL A 158 9.24 2.20 -0.32
CA VAL A 158 10.03 3.08 0.53
C VAL A 158 10.94 4.00 -0.31
N PRO A 159 11.68 3.49 -1.31
CA PRO A 159 12.54 4.33 -2.15
C PRO A 159 11.83 5.50 -2.86
N LEU A 160 10.61 5.28 -3.37
CA LEU A 160 9.79 6.32 -3.99
C LEU A 160 9.49 7.46 -2.99
N ILE A 161 9.09 7.12 -1.76
CA ILE A 161 8.78 8.13 -0.75
C ILE A 161 10.04 8.83 -0.24
N LEU A 162 11.18 8.13 -0.13
CA LEU A 162 12.46 8.75 0.23
C LEU A 162 12.89 9.81 -0.79
N ALA A 163 12.67 9.58 -2.09
CA ALA A 163 12.92 10.60 -3.12
C ALA A 163 12.01 11.84 -2.95
N LEU A 164 10.74 11.64 -2.58
CA LEU A 164 9.83 12.75 -2.30
C LEU A 164 10.19 13.49 -1.00
N LEU A 165 10.70 12.78 0.01
CA LEU A 165 11.23 13.35 1.25
C LEU A 165 12.45 14.22 0.97
N ARG A 166 13.38 13.73 0.13
CA ARG A 166 14.56 14.49 -0.33
C ARG A 166 14.21 15.81 -1.00
N LYS A 167 13.09 15.82 -1.75
CA LYS A 167 12.53 17.01 -2.40
C LYS A 167 11.71 17.89 -1.46
N LYS A 168 11.59 17.53 -0.18
CA LYS A 168 10.73 18.20 0.83
C LYS A 168 9.25 18.24 0.45
N ILE A 169 8.81 17.30 -0.40
CA ILE A 169 7.40 17.17 -0.79
C ILE A 169 6.64 16.37 0.27
N VAL A 170 7.21 15.24 0.73
CA VAL A 170 6.64 14.43 1.81
C VAL A 170 7.36 14.76 3.12
N PRO A 171 6.65 15.17 4.19
CA PRO A 171 7.25 15.36 5.51
C PRO A 171 7.77 14.04 6.09
N LEU A 172 8.92 14.08 6.77
CA LEU A 172 9.49 12.91 7.45
C LEU A 172 8.52 12.28 8.45
N SER A 173 7.75 13.09 9.18
CA SER A 173 6.76 12.62 10.15
C SER A 173 5.64 11.78 9.49
N ILE A 174 5.20 12.17 8.30
CA ILE A 174 4.20 11.41 7.53
C ILE A 174 4.79 10.07 7.07
N PHE A 175 6.02 10.08 6.53
CA PHE A 175 6.72 8.86 6.14
C PHE A 175 6.91 7.90 7.32
N ALA A 176 7.47 8.38 8.44
CA ALA A 176 7.74 7.57 9.62
C ALA A 176 6.45 6.94 10.17
N LYS A 177 5.40 7.75 10.36
CA LYS A 177 4.10 7.30 10.85
C LYS A 177 3.50 6.21 9.95
N THR A 178 3.43 6.45 8.65
CA THR A 178 2.70 5.58 7.70
C THR A 178 3.47 4.34 7.25
N CYS A 179 4.80 4.42 7.16
CA CYS A 179 5.63 3.36 6.61
C CYS A 179 6.32 2.50 7.68
N ILE A 180 6.57 3.07 8.86
CA ILE A 180 7.46 2.50 9.89
C ILE A 180 6.70 2.22 11.19
N GLU A 181 6.03 3.22 11.77
CA GLU A 181 5.47 3.15 13.13
C GLU A 181 4.10 2.47 13.19
N ASN A 182 3.14 2.95 12.39
CA ASN A 182 1.76 2.44 12.41
C ASN A 182 1.64 0.95 12.03
N PRO A 183 2.30 0.46 10.95
CA PRO A 183 2.10 -0.92 10.52
C PRO A 183 2.35 -1.96 11.63
N PRO A 184 3.51 -1.99 12.33
CA PRO A 184 3.72 -2.96 13.41
C PRO A 184 2.84 -2.67 14.64
N SER A 185 2.55 -1.40 14.94
CA SER A 185 1.69 -1.00 16.06
C SER A 185 0.27 -1.58 15.95
N LEU A 186 -0.32 -1.54 14.75
CA LEU A 186 -1.64 -2.12 14.49
C LEU A 186 -1.69 -3.61 14.87
N PHE A 187 -0.60 -4.35 14.68
CA PHE A 187 -0.52 -5.77 14.94
C PHE A 187 0.11 -6.12 16.30
N GLY A 188 0.44 -5.12 17.14
CA GLY A 188 1.05 -5.33 18.45
C GLY A 188 2.47 -5.92 18.38
N ILE A 189 3.19 -5.62 17.30
CA ILE A 189 4.56 -6.08 17.06
C ILE A 189 5.54 -5.01 17.54
N LYS A 190 6.57 -5.40 18.30
CA LYS A 190 7.62 -4.49 18.76
C LYS A 190 8.66 -4.21 17.67
N LYS A 191 8.24 -3.52 16.62
CA LYS A 191 9.07 -3.01 15.51
C LYS A 191 8.73 -1.54 15.25
N GLY A 192 9.53 -0.87 14.43
CA GLY A 192 9.24 0.49 13.95
C GLY A 192 9.61 1.62 14.91
N LEU A 193 10.26 1.33 16.04
CA LEU A 193 10.80 2.32 16.97
C LEU A 193 12.24 1.95 17.35
N VAL A 194 13.06 2.98 17.63
CA VAL A 194 14.44 2.83 18.10
C VAL A 194 14.45 2.93 19.63
N GLU A 195 14.03 1.85 20.28
CA GLU A 195 13.89 1.80 21.74
C GLU A 195 14.30 0.44 22.31
N LYS A 196 14.74 0.42 23.59
CA LYS A 196 15.09 -0.84 24.27
C LYS A 196 13.92 -1.80 24.26
N GLY A 197 14.15 -3.04 23.80
CA GLY A 197 13.15 -4.09 23.72
C GLY A 197 12.34 -4.14 22.43
N TYR A 198 12.61 -3.25 21.47
CA TYR A 198 12.17 -3.38 20.07
C TYR A 198 13.20 -4.16 19.25
N GLN A 199 12.75 -4.76 18.15
CA GLN A 199 13.64 -5.48 17.24
C GLN A 199 14.61 -4.50 16.56
N ALA A 200 15.87 -4.89 16.46
CA ALA A 200 16.94 -4.14 15.80
C ALA A 200 16.81 -4.21 14.27
N ASP A 201 15.73 -3.62 13.74
CA ASP A 201 15.53 -3.47 12.30
C ASP A 201 15.84 -2.03 11.90
N PHE A 202 16.85 -1.85 11.07
CA PHE A 202 17.33 -0.54 10.64
C PHE A 202 17.63 -0.54 9.16
N PHE A 203 17.63 0.63 8.57
CA PHE A 203 18.24 0.83 7.26
C PHE A 203 18.89 2.20 7.20
N THR A 204 19.97 2.30 6.42
CA THR A 204 20.67 3.55 6.18
C THR A 204 20.25 4.09 4.81
N VAL A 205 20.25 5.42 4.66
CA VAL A 205 19.88 6.09 3.42
C VAL A 205 20.89 7.17 3.12
N ASP A 206 21.47 7.14 1.92
CA ASP A 206 22.21 8.26 1.37
C ASP A 206 21.29 9.12 0.49
N PHE A 207 20.89 10.28 1.03
CA PHE A 207 20.03 11.25 0.37
C PHE A 207 20.68 11.99 -0.81
N SER A 208 21.98 11.81 -1.04
CA SER A 208 22.67 12.28 -2.24
C SER A 208 22.56 11.29 -3.41
N SER A 209 22.29 10.01 -3.14
CA SER A 209 22.22 8.95 -4.14
C SER A 209 20.81 8.77 -4.74
N THR A 210 20.24 9.83 -5.30
CA THR A 210 19.02 9.71 -6.12
C THR A 210 19.32 8.95 -7.41
N GLN A 211 18.50 7.96 -7.73
CA GLN A 211 18.61 7.18 -8.96
C GLN A 211 17.23 6.94 -9.57
N ARG A 212 17.18 6.50 -10.82
CA ARG A 212 15.94 6.04 -11.44
C ARG A 212 15.73 4.56 -11.16
N ILE A 213 14.49 4.16 -10.91
CA ILE A 213 14.09 2.74 -10.84
C ILE A 213 14.35 2.12 -12.21
N SER A 214 15.07 1.01 -12.23
CA SER A 214 15.33 0.19 -13.41
C SER A 214 14.90 -1.24 -13.07
N GLU A 215 14.15 -1.86 -13.97
CA GLU A 215 13.58 -3.19 -13.77
C GLU A 215 14.70 -4.24 -13.63
N GLU A 216 15.78 -4.04 -14.37
CA GLU A 216 16.97 -4.89 -14.37
C GLU A 216 17.70 -4.92 -13.01
N ARG A 217 17.42 -3.96 -12.14
CA ARG A 217 18.04 -3.82 -10.82
C ARG A 217 17.10 -4.17 -9.67
N LEU A 218 15.85 -4.51 -9.96
CA LEU A 218 14.91 -4.97 -8.95
C LEU A 218 15.10 -6.47 -8.69
N HIS A 219 14.90 -6.89 -7.46
CA HIS A 219 15.12 -8.26 -7.00
C HIS A 219 13.90 -9.17 -7.24
N SER A 220 12.78 -8.62 -7.70
CA SER A 220 11.60 -9.43 -8.00
C SER A 220 11.87 -10.38 -9.18
N LYS A 221 11.38 -11.63 -9.07
CA LYS A 221 11.44 -12.61 -10.17
C LYS A 221 10.78 -12.13 -11.45
N ASN A 222 9.80 -11.23 -11.34
CA ASN A 222 9.26 -10.49 -12.46
C ASN A 222 9.31 -8.99 -12.11
N PRO A 223 10.32 -8.25 -12.60
CA PRO A 223 10.57 -6.89 -12.17
C PRO A 223 9.73 -5.84 -12.90
N ALA A 224 8.88 -6.23 -13.87
CA ALA A 224 8.11 -5.28 -14.68
C ALA A 224 7.23 -4.38 -13.79
N THR A 225 7.38 -3.06 -13.93
CA THR A 225 6.70 -2.11 -13.06
C THR A 225 6.39 -0.78 -13.77
N PRO A 226 5.19 -0.20 -13.55
CA PRO A 226 4.87 1.15 -14.01
C PRO A 226 5.75 2.25 -13.39
N PHE A 227 6.54 1.92 -12.36
CA PHE A 227 7.49 2.85 -11.74
C PHE A 227 8.86 2.88 -12.42
N HIS A 228 9.08 2.13 -13.52
CA HIS A 228 10.32 2.22 -14.27
C HIS A 228 10.61 3.68 -14.65
N GLY A 229 11.85 4.12 -14.42
CA GLY A 229 12.29 5.49 -14.67
C GLY A 229 11.94 6.50 -13.57
N PHE A 230 11.12 6.17 -12.56
CA PHE A 230 10.82 7.11 -11.47
C PHE A 230 12.05 7.33 -10.58
N GLU A 231 12.20 8.54 -10.05
CA GLU A 231 13.25 8.82 -9.07
C GLU A 231 12.97 8.09 -7.75
N ALA A 232 14.02 7.48 -7.21
CA ALA A 232 13.99 6.71 -5.99
C ALA A 232 15.34 6.84 -5.26
N ILE A 233 15.29 6.69 -3.94
CA ILE A 233 16.49 6.60 -3.10
C ILE A 233 16.41 5.27 -2.36
N PHE A 234 17.24 4.32 -2.76
CA PHE A 234 17.26 2.99 -2.17
C PHE A 234 18.13 2.96 -0.90
N PRO A 235 17.74 2.17 0.12
CA PRO A 235 18.59 1.93 1.28
C PRO A 235 20.01 1.51 0.88
N ASN A 236 21.01 1.98 1.63
CA ASN A 236 22.40 1.58 1.42
C ASN A 236 22.73 0.30 2.18
N ASP A 237 22.29 0.22 3.44
CA ASP A 237 22.44 -0.94 4.30
C ASP A 237 21.09 -1.25 4.97
N VAL A 238 20.81 -2.53 5.22
CA VAL A 238 19.62 -3.00 5.96
C VAL A 238 20.06 -3.99 7.01
N ILE A 239 19.66 -3.75 8.24
CA ILE A 239 19.85 -4.63 9.39
C ILE A 239 18.48 -5.20 9.76
N LEU A 240 18.37 -6.52 9.92
CA LEU A 240 17.14 -7.21 10.32
C LEU A 240 17.41 -8.02 11.58
N GLY A 241 16.75 -7.66 12.69
CA GLY A 241 16.92 -8.33 13.97
C GLY A 241 18.34 -8.31 14.54
N GLY A 242 19.16 -7.34 14.14
CA GLY A 242 20.57 -7.23 14.52
C GLY A 242 21.56 -7.81 13.50
N GLU A 243 21.09 -8.54 12.49
CA GLU A 243 21.93 -9.11 11.44
C GLU A 243 21.95 -8.23 10.19
N ILE A 244 23.09 -8.12 9.51
CA ILE A 244 23.20 -7.34 8.27
C ILE A 244 22.60 -8.15 7.13
N ALA A 245 21.48 -7.68 6.58
CA ALA A 245 20.79 -8.31 5.45
C ALA A 245 21.23 -7.74 4.09
N LEU A 246 21.58 -6.46 4.06
CA LEU A 246 22.04 -5.76 2.86
C LEU A 246 23.15 -4.79 3.28
N GLN A 247 24.25 -4.75 2.52
CA GLN A 247 25.38 -3.85 2.78
C GLN A 247 25.89 -3.27 1.47
N GLY A 248 26.00 -1.94 1.42
CA GLY A 248 26.42 -1.24 0.21
C GLY A 248 25.56 -1.58 -1.03
N ARG A 249 24.27 -1.86 -0.82
CA ARG A 249 23.29 -2.33 -1.84
C ARG A 249 23.43 -3.76 -2.33
N GLU A 250 24.34 -4.54 -1.78
CA GLU A 250 24.46 -5.97 -2.07
C GLU A 250 23.76 -6.77 -0.96
N LEU A 251 22.97 -7.78 -1.36
CA LEU A 251 22.36 -8.72 -0.41
C LEU A 251 23.45 -9.64 0.15
N ILE A 252 23.53 -9.77 1.48
CA ILE A 252 24.54 -10.63 2.12
C ILE A 252 24.04 -12.07 2.26
N GLU A 253 22.81 -12.27 2.75
CA GLU A 253 22.17 -13.58 2.87
C GLU A 253 20.67 -13.47 2.67
N ASP A 254 20.06 -14.53 2.13
CA ASP A 254 18.63 -14.52 1.75
C ASP A 254 17.67 -14.75 2.94
N HIS A 255 18.13 -15.21 4.12
CA HIS A 255 17.23 -15.85 5.10
C HIS A 255 17.49 -15.56 6.60
N PHE A 256 17.15 -14.36 7.06
CA PHE A 256 17.06 -14.04 8.51
C PHE A 256 15.64 -14.08 9.09
N GLY A 257 14.65 -14.35 8.24
CA GLY A 257 13.23 -14.24 8.57
C GLY A 257 12.80 -15.21 9.68
N LYS A 258 12.06 -14.69 10.68
CA LYS A 258 11.39 -15.49 11.71
C LYS A 258 9.90 -15.18 11.71
N TYR A 259 9.08 -16.20 11.94
CA TYR A 259 7.64 -16.01 12.13
C TYR A 259 7.39 -15.14 13.38
N MET A 260 6.59 -14.09 13.22
CA MET A 260 6.24 -13.17 14.29
C MET A 260 4.81 -13.45 14.76
N PRO A 261 4.60 -14.11 15.92
CA PRO A 261 3.27 -14.36 16.42
C PRO A 261 2.58 -13.06 16.81
N LEU A 262 1.37 -12.85 16.28
CA LEU A 262 0.57 -11.67 16.60
C LEU A 262 0.07 -11.74 18.04
N LYS A 263 0.55 -10.84 18.90
CA LYS A 263 -0.05 -10.63 20.22
C LYS A 263 -1.44 -10.01 20.06
N LYS A 264 -2.29 -10.08 21.08
CA LYS A 264 -3.53 -9.27 21.08
C LYS A 264 -3.08 -7.81 21.04
N SER A 265 -3.43 -7.06 19.99
CA SER A 265 -3.06 -5.65 19.90
C SER A 265 -3.71 -4.91 21.07
N LYS A 266 -2.93 -4.16 21.85
CA LYS A 266 -3.48 -3.24 22.85
C LYS A 266 -4.08 -2.05 22.10
N MET A 267 -5.24 -1.57 22.53
CA MET A 267 -5.86 -0.38 21.91
C MET A 267 -4.85 0.78 21.97
N VAL A 268 -4.64 1.44 20.83
CA VAL A 268 -4.04 2.78 20.76
C VAL A 268 -5.20 3.77 20.73
#